data_AF-A0A7X6WLS4-F1
#
_entry.id   AF-A0A7X6WLS4-F1
#
_cell.length_a   1.000
_cell.length_b   1.000
_cell.length_c   1.000
_cell.angle_alpha   90.00
_cell.angle_beta   90.00
_cell.angle_gamma   90.00
#
_symmetry.space_group_name_H-M   'P 1'
#
loop_
_entity.id
_entity.type
_entity.pdbx_description
1 polymer ?
#
loop_
_entity_poly.entity_id
_entity_poly.type
_entity_poly.pdbx_seq_one_letter_code
_entity_poly.pdbx_strand_id
1 'polypeptide(L)'
;RDRVYTHLWDINSIPAYGIDYYVPVDAYLRGCAVDLGELLELLRCALLGVSPRYITHAVCGECKLKENGCLLLGKGQPCMGSVTAGGCGALCPSLNRACEGCRGPSDDCNAASLARVFHEQLGLTKDDVVRKFRKYAGNTPEFRKGAEAL
;
A
#
# COMPACT_ATOMS: atom_id res chain seq x y z
N ARG A 1 31.11 12.37 5.73
CA ARG A 1 30.12 11.43 5.14
C ARG A 1 30.49 11.28 3.69
N ASP A 2 31.18 10.21 3.34
CA ASP A 2 31.49 9.90 1.94
C ASP A 2 30.16 9.64 1.22
N ARG A 3 29.91 10.41 0.15
CA ARG A 3 28.70 10.24 -0.67
C ARG A 3 29.01 9.18 -1.73
N VAL A 4 28.13 8.20 -1.86
CA VAL A 4 28.22 7.15 -2.91
C VAL A 4 28.21 7.79 -4.31
N TYR A 5 27.47 8.89 -4.48
CA TYR A 5 27.45 9.69 -5.70
C TYR A 5 27.98 11.09 -5.42
N THR A 6 29.05 11.47 -6.11
CA THR A 6 29.68 12.79 -6.02
C THR A 6 29.03 13.81 -6.95
N HIS A 7 28.33 13.34 -7.97
CA HIS A 7 27.81 14.12 -9.08
C HIS A 7 26.35 13.76 -9.34
N LEU A 8 25.43 14.56 -8.79
CA LEU A 8 23.98 14.31 -8.85
C LEU A 8 23.27 15.09 -9.97
N TRP A 9 24.00 15.92 -10.72
CA TRP A 9 23.43 16.84 -11.72
C TRP A 9 22.77 16.12 -12.92
N ASP A 10 23.20 14.89 -13.22
CA ASP A 10 22.62 14.07 -14.29
C ASP A 10 21.52 13.11 -13.80
N ILE A 11 21.25 13.03 -12.49
CA ILE A 11 20.23 12.13 -11.94
C ILE A 11 18.88 12.86 -11.99
N ASN A 12 18.24 12.83 -13.15
CA ASN A 12 16.88 13.30 -13.33
C ASN A 12 15.91 12.11 -13.29
N SER A 13 15.03 12.08 -12.29
CA SER A 13 13.94 11.09 -12.25
C SER A 13 12.76 11.59 -13.08
N ILE A 14 12.30 10.78 -14.03
CA ILE A 14 11.02 11.02 -14.72
C ILE A 14 9.85 10.63 -13.80
N PRO A 15 8.68 11.28 -13.92
CA PRO A 15 7.49 10.86 -13.19
C PRO A 15 7.08 9.44 -13.62
N ALA A 16 6.84 8.57 -12.65
CA ALA A 16 6.36 7.20 -12.87
C ALA A 16 4.84 7.16 -12.70
N TYR A 17 4.13 6.63 -13.70
CA TYR A 17 2.68 6.40 -13.67
C TYR A 17 2.35 4.91 -13.69
N GLY A 18 1.12 4.57 -13.33
CA GLY A 18 0.59 3.21 -13.50
C GLY A 18 0.50 2.85 -14.98
N ILE A 19 0.45 1.55 -15.29
CA ILE A 19 0.37 1.07 -16.68
C ILE A 19 -0.96 1.44 -17.35
N ASP A 20 -2.04 1.56 -16.56
CA ASP A 20 -3.36 2.08 -16.96
C ASP A 20 -3.32 3.51 -17.52
N TYR A 21 -2.31 4.28 -17.16
CA TYR A 21 -2.13 5.62 -17.71
C TYR A 21 -1.75 5.58 -19.20
N TYR A 22 -1.08 4.51 -19.64
CA TYR A 22 -0.52 4.40 -20.99
C TYR A 22 -1.34 3.47 -21.89
N VAL A 23 -1.95 2.43 -21.33
CA VAL A 23 -2.70 1.41 -22.08
C VAL A 23 -3.92 0.96 -21.27
N PRO A 24 -5.02 0.56 -21.94
CA PRO A 24 -6.13 -0.08 -21.24
C PRO A 24 -5.66 -1.38 -20.59
N VAL A 25 -6.03 -1.59 -19.32
CA VAL A 25 -5.64 -2.77 -18.54
C VAL A 25 -6.90 -3.51 -18.07
N ASP A 26 -7.00 -4.78 -18.45
CA ASP A 26 -8.16 -5.62 -18.12
C ASP A 26 -8.17 -6.08 -16.65
N ALA A 27 -6.99 -6.24 -16.05
CA ALA A 27 -6.84 -6.79 -14.71
C ALA A 27 -5.58 -6.29 -13.99
N TYR A 28 -5.71 -6.07 -12.68
CA TYR A 28 -4.61 -5.73 -11.79
C TYR A 28 -4.37 -6.81 -10.75
N LEU A 29 -3.15 -7.34 -10.71
CA LEU A 29 -2.71 -8.17 -9.60
C LEU A 29 -1.86 -7.35 -8.63
N ARG A 30 -2.29 -7.26 -7.38
CA ARG A 30 -1.73 -6.32 -6.41
C ARG A 30 -0.67 -7.01 -5.54
N GLY A 31 0.39 -6.28 -5.20
CA GLY A 31 1.41 -6.72 -4.26
C GLY A 31 2.84 -6.54 -4.76
N CYS A 32 3.76 -6.37 -3.82
CA CYS A 32 5.19 -6.27 -4.06
C CYS A 32 5.91 -7.21 -3.06
N ALA A 33 6.09 -8.49 -3.36
CA ALA A 33 5.72 -9.18 -4.59
C ALA A 33 4.24 -9.61 -4.65
N VAL A 34 3.83 -10.06 -5.83
CA VAL A 34 2.53 -10.69 -6.09
C VAL A 34 2.42 -12.04 -5.40
N ASP A 35 1.21 -12.43 -5.01
CA ASP A 35 0.95 -13.78 -4.48
C ASP A 35 0.82 -14.79 -5.63
N LEU A 36 1.43 -15.97 -5.47
CA LEU A 36 1.41 -17.01 -6.50
C LEU A 36 0.01 -17.62 -6.67
N GLY A 37 -0.75 -17.77 -5.58
CA GLY A 37 -2.12 -18.27 -5.62
C GLY A 37 -3.03 -17.32 -6.39
N GLU A 38 -2.93 -16.01 -6.12
CA GLU A 38 -3.66 -14.98 -6.87
C GLU A 38 -3.28 -14.98 -8.36
N LEU A 39 -2.00 -15.14 -8.70
CA LEU A 39 -1.57 -15.23 -10.10
C LEU A 39 -2.17 -16.45 -10.80
N LEU A 40 -2.12 -17.62 -10.16
CA LEU A 40 -2.70 -18.85 -10.71
C LEU A 40 -4.22 -18.76 -10.85
N GLU A 41 -4.90 -18.06 -9.95
CA GLU A 41 -6.33 -17.80 -10.05
C GLU A 41 -6.64 -16.88 -11.23
N LEU A 42 -5.90 -15.77 -11.36
CA LEU A 42 -6.06 -14.84 -12.48
C LEU A 42 -5.88 -15.54 -13.84
N LEU A 43 -4.86 -16.39 -13.97
CA LEU A 43 -4.61 -17.17 -15.18
C LEU A 43 -5.75 -18.16 -15.48
N ARG A 44 -6.26 -18.86 -14.45
CA ARG A 44 -7.40 -19.77 -14.60
C ARG A 44 -8.67 -19.01 -15.04
N CYS A 45 -8.95 -17.88 -14.40
CA CYS A 45 -10.07 -17.02 -14.76
C CYS A 45 -9.96 -16.52 -16.21
N ALA A 46 -8.78 -16.08 -16.62
CA ALA A 46 -8.52 -15.63 -17.99
C ALA A 46 -8.75 -16.75 -19.02
N LEU A 47 -8.28 -17.98 -18.75
CA LEU A 47 -8.48 -19.12 -19.65
C LEU A 47 -9.95 -19.56 -19.76
N LEU A 48 -10.72 -19.40 -18.67
CA LEU A 48 -12.15 -19.75 -18.63
C LEU A 48 -13.07 -18.62 -19.10
N GLY A 49 -12.53 -17.42 -19.36
CA GLY A 49 -13.32 -16.25 -19.74
C GLY A 49 -14.21 -15.71 -18.60
N VAL A 50 -13.82 -15.92 -17.34
CA VAL A 50 -14.54 -15.42 -16.16
C VAL A 50 -13.74 -14.33 -15.45
N SER A 51 -14.42 -13.40 -14.80
CA SER A 51 -13.74 -12.34 -14.04
C SER A 51 -13.14 -12.89 -12.73
N PRO A 52 -11.87 -12.58 -12.42
CA PRO A 52 -11.26 -12.97 -11.16
C PRO A 52 -11.89 -12.20 -9.99
N ARG A 53 -11.93 -12.83 -8.81
CA ARG A 53 -12.34 -12.16 -7.58
C ARG A 53 -11.16 -11.42 -6.96
N TYR A 54 -11.22 -10.09 -6.97
CA TYR A 54 -10.21 -9.27 -6.30
C TYR A 54 -10.43 -9.22 -4.79
N ILE A 55 -9.33 -9.31 -4.04
CA ILE A 55 -9.36 -9.15 -2.58
C ILE A 55 -9.30 -7.68 -2.24
N THR A 56 -10.40 -7.08 -1.81
CA THR A 56 -10.50 -5.63 -1.60
C THR A 56 -10.72 -5.19 -0.16
N HIS A 57 -11.00 -6.11 0.77
CA HIS A 57 -11.08 -5.79 2.20
C HIS A 57 -9.73 -5.30 2.74
N ALA A 58 -9.74 -4.57 3.85
CA ALA A 58 -8.51 -4.07 4.46
C ALA A 58 -7.70 -5.18 5.16
N VAL A 59 -6.37 -5.07 5.16
CA VAL A 59 -5.46 -6.00 5.89
C VAL A 59 -5.85 -6.17 7.36
N CYS A 60 -6.49 -5.16 7.96
CA CYS A 60 -7.02 -5.25 9.33
C CYS A 60 -7.91 -6.47 9.57
N GLY A 61 -8.73 -6.90 8.60
CA GLY A 61 -9.59 -8.08 8.75
C GLY A 61 -8.76 -9.35 9.00
N GLU A 62 -7.79 -9.62 8.12
CA GLU A 62 -6.86 -10.75 8.26
C GLU A 62 -6.00 -10.64 9.51
N CYS A 63 -5.56 -9.43 9.84
CA CYS A 63 -4.72 -9.16 11.00
C CYS A 63 -5.44 -9.53 12.31
N LYS A 64 -6.74 -9.20 12.40
CA LYS A 64 -7.57 -9.53 13.56
C LYS A 64 -7.96 -11.00 13.63
N LEU A 65 -8.19 -11.64 12.49
CA LEU A 65 -8.39 -13.10 12.44
C LEU A 65 -7.17 -13.90 12.93
N LYS A 66 -5.97 -13.31 12.83
CA LYS A 66 -4.72 -13.86 13.39
C LYS A 66 -4.43 -13.42 14.83
N GLU A 67 -5.37 -12.76 15.49
CA GLU A 67 -5.23 -12.28 16.88
C GLU A 67 -4.05 -11.32 17.10
N ASN A 68 -3.57 -10.66 16.04
CA ASN A 68 -2.47 -9.72 16.15
C ASN A 68 -2.88 -8.47 16.95
N GLY A 69 -2.03 -8.11 17.92
CA GLY A 69 -2.11 -6.83 18.62
C GLY A 69 -2.01 -5.65 17.64
N CYS A 70 -2.79 -4.59 17.86
CA CYS A 70 -2.76 -3.43 16.97
C CYS A 70 -1.43 -2.68 17.14
N LEU A 71 -0.57 -2.70 16.12
CA LEU A 71 0.73 -2.01 16.16
C LEU A 71 0.58 -0.49 16.11
N LEU A 72 -0.48 0.02 15.50
CA LEU A 72 -0.77 1.46 15.47
C LEU A 72 -1.12 1.97 16.87
N LEU A 73 -2.13 1.38 17.50
CA LEU A 73 -2.62 1.84 18.80
C LEU A 73 -1.76 1.36 19.97
N GLY A 74 -1.27 0.11 19.92
CA GLY A 74 -0.53 -0.50 21.03
C GLY A 74 0.96 -0.18 21.05
N LYS A 75 1.56 0.18 19.90
CA LYS A 75 3.01 0.46 19.79
C LYS A 75 3.33 1.79 19.10
N GLY A 76 2.33 2.60 18.77
CA GLY A 76 2.55 3.89 18.09
C GLY A 76 3.23 3.74 16.72
N GLN A 77 3.11 2.59 16.05
CA GLN A 77 3.78 2.36 14.77
C GLN A 77 2.91 2.84 13.60
N PRO A 78 3.45 3.56 12.61
CA PRO A 78 2.69 4.06 11.47
C PRO A 78 2.31 2.92 10.51
N CYS A 79 1.25 2.19 10.86
CA CYS A 79 0.75 1.02 10.16
C CYS A 79 -0.33 1.39 9.14
N MET A 80 -0.12 1.00 7.87
CA MET A 80 -1.04 1.28 6.76
C MET A 80 -2.20 0.27 6.65
N GLY A 81 -2.33 -0.66 7.60
CA GLY A 81 -3.19 -1.84 7.46
C GLY A 81 -4.67 -1.55 7.25
N SER A 82 -5.18 -0.43 7.79
CA SER A 82 -6.58 -0.02 7.68
C SER A 82 -6.94 0.55 6.31
N VAL A 83 -5.94 0.97 5.52
CA VAL A 83 -6.15 1.57 4.19
C VAL A 83 -5.63 0.69 3.07
N THR A 84 -5.03 -0.45 3.39
CA THR A 84 -4.36 -1.32 2.40
C THR A 84 -5.20 -2.55 2.13
N ALA A 85 -5.32 -2.93 0.85
CA ALA A 85 -5.99 -4.16 0.45
C ALA A 85 -5.31 -5.42 1.03
N GLY A 86 -6.14 -6.35 1.49
CA GLY A 86 -5.77 -7.66 2.00
C GLY A 86 -5.30 -8.61 0.92
N GLY A 87 -5.03 -9.86 1.31
CA GLY A 87 -4.55 -10.97 0.49
C GLY A 87 -3.17 -11.46 0.91
N CYS A 88 -2.40 -10.64 1.63
CA CYS A 88 -1.06 -11.03 2.13
C CYS A 88 -1.09 -11.77 3.47
N GLY A 89 -2.28 -12.05 4.02
CA GLY A 89 -2.46 -12.73 5.30
C GLY A 89 -1.88 -11.95 6.48
N ALA A 90 -1.89 -10.61 6.42
CA ALA A 90 -1.26 -9.75 7.42
C ALA A 90 0.17 -10.18 7.82
N LEU A 91 1.01 -10.53 6.84
CA LEU A 91 2.38 -11.00 7.06
C LEU A 91 3.20 -10.05 7.93
N CYS A 92 3.28 -8.76 7.58
CA CYS A 92 4.11 -7.81 8.33
C CYS A 92 3.64 -7.67 9.79
N PRO A 93 2.34 -7.44 10.08
CA PRO A 93 1.86 -7.37 11.46
C PRO A 93 2.12 -8.64 12.27
N SER A 94 2.03 -9.82 11.64
CA SER A 94 2.31 -11.11 12.29
C SER A 94 3.77 -11.26 12.71
N LEU A 95 4.67 -10.51 12.07
CA LEU A 95 6.09 -10.40 12.42
C LEU A 95 6.39 -9.14 13.24
N ASN A 96 5.36 -8.55 13.85
CA ASN A 96 5.45 -7.35 14.68
C ASN A 96 6.02 -6.12 13.93
N ARG A 97 5.75 -6.03 12.62
CA ARG A 97 6.10 -4.91 11.76
C ARG A 97 4.84 -4.25 11.18
N ALA A 98 4.78 -2.92 11.25
CA ALA A 98 3.71 -2.15 10.63
C ALA A 98 3.52 -2.50 9.14
N CYS A 99 2.25 -2.57 8.70
CA CYS A 99 1.94 -2.72 7.29
C CYS A 99 2.47 -1.52 6.50
N GLU A 100 3.14 -1.80 5.39
CA GLU A 100 3.80 -0.81 4.54
C GLU A 100 2.89 -0.26 3.43
N GLY A 101 1.75 -0.89 3.15
CA GLY A 101 0.84 -0.47 2.08
C GLY A 101 1.16 -1.01 0.68
N CYS A 102 1.94 -2.10 0.58
CA CYS A 102 2.44 -2.60 -0.70
C CYS A 102 1.39 -3.13 -1.67
N ARG A 103 0.18 -3.46 -1.19
CA ARG A 103 -0.94 -3.94 -2.00
C ARG A 103 -1.86 -2.81 -2.49
N GLY A 104 -1.53 -1.56 -2.19
CA GLY A 104 -2.36 -0.40 -2.56
C GLY A 104 -3.66 -0.30 -1.77
N PRO A 105 -4.55 0.64 -2.14
CA PRO A 105 -5.74 0.97 -1.35
C PRO A 105 -6.77 -0.17 -1.30
N SER A 106 -7.43 -0.33 -0.14
CA SER A 106 -8.70 -1.08 -0.04
C SER A 106 -9.87 -0.23 -0.54
N ASP A 107 -10.99 -0.85 -0.93
CA ASP A 107 -12.12 -0.17 -1.61
C ASP A 107 -12.68 1.01 -0.80
N ASP A 108 -12.86 0.85 0.51
CA ASP A 108 -13.40 1.88 1.41
C ASP A 108 -12.34 2.41 2.38
N CYS A 109 -11.14 2.73 1.86
CA CYS A 109 -10.07 3.23 2.71
C CYS A 109 -10.22 4.72 3.06
N ASN A 110 -10.10 5.05 4.35
CA ASN A 110 -10.05 6.43 4.82
C ASN A 110 -8.60 6.94 4.95
N ALA A 111 -7.93 7.10 3.81
CA ALA A 111 -6.53 7.52 3.73
C ALA A 111 -6.27 8.88 4.42
N ALA A 112 -7.17 9.85 4.24
CA ALA A 112 -7.02 11.18 4.84
C ALA A 112 -7.10 11.15 6.37
N SER A 113 -7.99 10.33 6.94
CA SER A 113 -8.05 10.17 8.40
C SER A 113 -6.81 9.48 8.95
N LEU A 114 -6.28 8.47 8.27
CA LEU A 114 -5.06 7.80 8.71
C LEU A 114 -3.84 8.73 8.65
N ALA A 115 -3.77 9.59 7.62
CA ALA A 115 -2.73 10.62 7.50
C ALA A 115 -2.74 11.59 8.69
N ARG A 116 -3.93 12.08 9.10
CA ARG A 116 -4.09 12.92 10.29
C ARG A 116 -3.66 12.20 11.56
N VAL A 117 -4.03 10.94 11.74
CA VAL A 117 -3.57 10.13 12.90
C VAL A 117 -2.05 10.03 12.94
N PHE A 118 -1.38 9.79 11.81
CA PHE A 118 0.07 9.74 11.77
C PHE A 118 0.73 11.06 12.16
N HIS A 119 0.16 12.19 11.74
CA HIS A 119 0.70 13.50 12.06
C HIS A 119 0.39 13.91 13.51
N GLU A 120 -0.87 13.89 13.89
CA GLU A 120 -1.38 14.44 15.16
C GLU A 120 -1.06 13.54 16.35
N GLN A 121 -1.15 12.21 16.19
CA GLN A 121 -1.00 11.27 17.30
C GLN A 121 0.38 10.61 17.36
N LEU A 122 1.00 10.34 16.20
CA LEU A 122 2.33 9.71 16.14
C LEU A 122 3.47 10.72 15.93
N GLY A 123 3.15 11.99 15.65
CA GLY A 123 4.15 13.05 15.49
C GLY A 123 4.99 12.94 14.21
N LEU A 124 4.50 12.24 13.17
CA LEU A 124 5.21 12.21 11.88
C LEU A 124 5.19 13.59 11.22
N THR A 125 6.29 13.95 10.55
CA THR A 125 6.32 15.17 9.74
C THR A 125 5.39 15.04 8.53
N LYS A 126 4.93 16.16 7.98
CA LYS A 126 4.10 16.15 6.74
C LYS A 126 4.79 15.38 5.63
N ASP A 127 6.09 15.61 5.44
CA ASP A 127 6.90 14.91 4.44
C ASP A 127 6.93 13.39 4.66
N ASP A 128 7.01 12.93 5.91
CA ASP A 128 7.03 11.50 6.21
C ASP A 128 5.68 10.84 5.93
N VAL A 129 4.57 11.54 6.20
CA VAL A 129 3.23 11.08 5.82
C VAL A 129 3.10 11.00 4.30
N VAL A 130 3.54 12.04 3.57
CA VAL A 130 3.56 12.04 2.10
C VAL A 130 4.37 10.87 1.56
N ARG A 131 5.60 10.64 2.08
CA ARG A 131 6.46 9.53 1.68
C ARG A 131 5.78 8.18 1.94
N LYS A 132 5.04 8.05 3.05
CA LYS A 132 4.31 6.83 3.41
C LYS A 132 3.24 6.47 2.37
N PHE A 133 2.39 7.43 2.01
CA PHE A 133 1.31 7.21 1.04
C PHE A 133 1.82 7.09 -0.40
N ARG A 134 2.94 7.75 -0.75
CA ARG A 134 3.49 7.69 -2.11
C ARG A 134 4.32 6.44 -2.42
N LYS A 135 4.73 5.67 -1.42
CA LYS A 135 5.73 4.59 -1.56
C LYS A 135 5.39 3.49 -2.58
N TYR A 136 4.13 3.06 -2.67
CA TYR A 136 3.74 1.93 -3.54
C TYR A 136 2.64 2.30 -4.54
N ALA A 137 1.51 2.82 -4.06
CA ALA A 137 0.35 3.13 -4.88
C ALA A 137 0.02 4.65 -4.87
N GLY A 138 1.06 5.50 -4.81
CA GLY A 138 0.91 6.94 -4.59
C GLY A 138 0.04 7.69 -5.61
N ASN A 139 -0.02 7.19 -6.85
CA ASN A 139 -0.82 7.81 -7.90
C ASN A 139 -2.30 7.44 -7.86
N THR A 140 -2.68 6.42 -7.07
CA THR A 140 -4.10 6.06 -6.89
C THR A 140 -4.86 7.20 -6.23
N PRO A 141 -6.12 7.46 -6.64
CA PRO A 141 -6.93 8.54 -6.07
C PRO A 141 -7.04 8.46 -4.55
N GLU A 142 -7.09 7.25 -3.99
CA GLU A 142 -7.26 7.00 -2.57
C GLU A 142 -6.01 7.38 -1.78
N PHE A 143 -4.82 6.90 -2.18
CA PHE A 143 -3.59 7.23 -1.46
C PHE A 143 -3.16 8.68 -1.69
N ARG A 144 -3.53 9.27 -2.84
CA ARG A 144 -3.35 10.71 -3.09
C ARG A 144 -4.06 11.56 -2.04
N LYS A 145 -5.31 11.23 -1.69
CA LYS A 145 -6.05 11.91 -0.61
C LYS A 145 -5.32 11.84 0.74
N GLY A 146 -4.62 10.74 1.02
CA GLY A 146 -3.80 10.60 2.24
C GLY A 146 -2.53 11.46 2.20
N ALA A 147 -1.86 11.51 1.05
CA ALA A 147 -0.68 12.35 0.86
C ALA A 147 -0.99 13.86 0.91
N GLU A 148 -2.19 14.26 0.49
CA GLU A 148 -2.64 15.67 0.42
C GLU A 148 -3.48 16.09 1.63
N ALA A 149 -3.59 15.25 2.65
CA ALA A 149 -4.47 15.48 3.81
C ALA A 149 -3.96 16.52 4.83
N LEU A 150 -2.69 16.94 4.71
CA LEU A 150 -1.97 17.79 5.68
C LEU A 150 -1.39 19.02 5.00
#